data_AF-A0A832JME0-F1
#
_entry.id   AF-A0A832JME0-F1
#
_cell.length_a   1.000
_cell.length_b   1.000
_cell.length_c   1.000
_cell.angle_alpha   90.00
_cell.angle_beta   90.00
_cell.angle_gamma   90.00
#
_symmetry.space_group_name_H-M   'P 1'
#
loop_
_entity.id
_entity.type
_entity.pdbx_description
1 polymer ?
#
loop_
_entity_poly.entity_id
_entity_poly.type
_entity_poly.pdbx_seq_one_letter_code
_entity_poly.pdbx_strand_id
1 'polypeptide(L)'
;MGVKLLDNVEAWGSVYKGVAASLERGVSGIIAARDAAVRSGAAMTLIVKKSGARFYLPLVEDHDLKVEAPGVHKALEELPEGASYIVVLGSHLYSCVKGLLSSAALAKGGKGWTPSG
;
A
#
# COMPACT_ATOMS: atom_id res chain seq x y z
N MET A 1 -10.12 -7.30 -7.50
CA MET A 1 -9.20 -6.88 -6.41
C MET A 1 -8.79 -8.08 -5.56
N GLY A 2 -7.54 -8.53 -5.63
CA GLY A 2 -7.01 -9.57 -4.73
C GLY A 2 -6.49 -8.92 -3.45
N VAL A 3 -6.75 -9.51 -2.28
CA VAL A 3 -6.30 -9.02 -0.96
C VAL A 3 -5.45 -10.09 -0.28
N LYS A 4 -4.29 -9.70 0.26
CA LYS A 4 -3.37 -10.57 1.01
C LYS A 4 -3.16 -9.98 2.41
N LEU A 5 -3.35 -10.80 3.44
CA LEU A 5 -2.94 -10.47 4.80
C LEU A 5 -1.43 -10.67 4.94
N LEU A 6 -0.77 -9.76 5.65
CA LEU A 6 0.65 -9.80 5.90
C LEU A 6 0.87 -9.86 7.42
N ASP A 7 1.44 -10.95 7.91
CA ASP A 7 1.75 -11.11 9.32
C ASP A 7 3.26 -10.93 9.56
N ASN A 8 3.60 -10.33 10.69
CA ASN A 8 4.99 -10.13 11.15
C ASN A 8 5.91 -9.48 10.09
N VAL A 9 5.45 -8.39 9.48
CA VAL A 9 6.22 -7.65 8.48
C VAL A 9 7.25 -6.76 9.16
N GLU A 10 8.53 -7.07 8.96
CA GLU A 10 9.63 -6.21 9.39
C GLU A 10 9.78 -5.02 8.43
N ALA A 11 9.67 -3.81 8.97
CA ALA A 11 9.87 -2.57 8.22
C ALA A 11 10.51 -1.51 9.12
N TRP A 12 11.61 -0.89 8.65
CA TRP A 12 12.28 0.24 9.31
C TRP A 12 12.49 0.11 10.83
N GLY A 13 12.96 -1.06 11.28
CA GLY A 13 13.30 -1.31 12.68
C GLY A 13 12.12 -1.69 13.57
N SER A 14 10.96 -2.04 13.01
CA SER A 14 9.79 -2.51 13.75
C SER A 14 9.07 -3.64 13.03
N VAL A 15 8.23 -4.39 13.76
CA VAL A 15 7.40 -5.48 13.24
C VAL A 15 5.94 -5.04 13.21
N TYR A 16 5.29 -5.21 12.07
CA TYR A 16 3.91 -4.78 11.84
C TYR A 16 3.01 -5.93 11.40
N LYS A 17 1.71 -5.75 11.62
CA LYS A 17 0.68 -6.43 10.83
C LYS A 17 0.44 -5.63 9.57
N GLY A 18 -0.13 -6.27 8.55
CA GLY A 18 -0.39 -5.60 7.30
C GLY A 18 -1.45 -6.24 6.43
N VAL A 19 -1.80 -5.48 5.40
CA VAL A 19 -2.66 -5.96 4.31
C VAL A 19 -2.17 -5.33 3.02
N ALA A 20 -2.14 -6.13 1.96
CA ALA A 20 -1.90 -5.67 0.60
C ALA A 20 -3.13 -5.91 -0.27
N ALA A 21 -3.44 -5.00 -1.18
CA ALA A 21 -4.44 -5.24 -2.21
C ALA A 21 -3.96 -4.78 -3.58
N SER A 22 -4.26 -5.59 -4.60
CA SER A 22 -3.99 -5.22 -5.99
C SER A 22 -4.89 -4.09 -6.44
N LEU A 23 -4.35 -3.20 -7.27
CA LEU A 23 -5.08 -2.13 -7.90
C LEU A 23 -5.29 -2.46 -9.37
N GLU A 24 -6.55 -2.37 -9.80
CA GLU A 24 -6.93 -2.60 -11.20
C GLU A 24 -6.56 -1.42 -12.11
N ARG A 25 -6.26 -0.25 -11.53
CA ARG A 25 -5.91 0.98 -12.24
C ARG A 25 -4.83 1.75 -11.48
N GLY A 26 -4.06 2.58 -12.18
CA GLY A 26 -3.07 3.46 -11.56
C GLY A 26 -3.69 4.45 -10.59
N VAL A 27 -2.96 4.80 -9.52
CA VAL A 27 -3.39 5.78 -8.51
C VAL A 27 -2.90 7.17 -8.91
N SER A 28 -3.83 8.09 -9.20
CA SER A 28 -3.47 9.50 -9.46
C SER A 28 -3.23 10.31 -8.18
N GLY A 29 -3.85 9.92 -7.06
CA GLY A 29 -3.76 10.59 -5.77
C GLY A 29 -2.92 9.84 -4.74
N ILE A 30 -1.66 9.50 -5.05
CA ILE A 30 -0.81 8.67 -4.19
C ILE A 30 -0.69 9.23 -2.76
N ILE A 31 -0.43 10.54 -2.64
CA ILE A 31 -0.27 11.22 -1.33
C ILE A 31 -1.60 11.21 -0.56
N ALA A 32 -2.71 11.58 -1.21
CA ALA A 32 -4.02 11.61 -0.58
C ALA A 32 -4.47 10.21 -0.09
N ALA A 33 -4.20 9.17 -0.89
CA ALA A 33 -4.50 7.79 -0.55
C ALA A 33 -3.67 7.31 0.65
N ARG A 34 -2.35 7.60 0.67
CA ARG A 34 -1.47 7.34 1.82
C ARG A 34 -1.98 8.03 3.08
N ASP A 35 -2.24 9.33 3.00
CA ASP A 35 -2.64 10.12 4.17
C ASP A 35 -3.99 9.68 4.73
N ALA A 36 -4.92 9.22 3.87
CA ALA A 36 -6.18 8.66 4.31
C ALA A 36 -6.01 7.36 5.10
N ALA A 37 -5.07 6.50 4.72
CA ALA A 37 -4.79 5.30 5.48
C ALA A 37 -4.17 5.61 6.86
N VAL A 38 -3.24 6.56 6.91
CA VAL A 38 -2.62 7.02 8.17
C VAL A 38 -3.66 7.66 9.10
N ARG A 39 -4.56 8.53 8.57
CA ARG A 39 -5.69 9.09 9.35
C ARG A 39 -6.63 8.01 9.88
N SER A 40 -6.69 6.85 9.22
CA SER A 40 -7.46 5.69 9.67
C SER A 40 -6.74 4.84 10.72
N GLY A 41 -5.56 5.26 11.19
CA GLY A 41 -4.80 4.62 12.27
C GLY A 41 -3.76 3.62 11.79
N ALA A 42 -3.48 3.55 10.49
CA ALA A 42 -2.32 2.80 9.99
C ALA A 42 -1.03 3.50 10.41
N ALA A 43 0.01 2.73 10.71
CA ALA A 43 1.33 3.31 10.97
C ALA A 43 1.94 3.87 9.67
N MET A 44 1.71 3.18 8.55
CA MET A 44 2.23 3.57 7.25
C MET A 44 1.42 2.93 6.12
N THR A 45 1.55 3.51 4.93
CA THR A 45 0.98 2.97 3.70
C THR A 45 1.92 3.23 2.55
N LEU A 46 2.13 2.20 1.73
CA LEU A 46 2.94 2.23 0.53
C LEU A 46 2.04 1.96 -0.66
N ILE A 47 2.27 2.70 -1.74
CA ILE A 47 1.73 2.35 -3.05
C ILE A 47 2.93 1.91 -3.87
N VAL A 48 2.97 0.64 -4.23
CA VAL A 48 4.12 0.00 -4.89
C VAL A 48 3.71 -0.58 -6.23
N LYS A 49 4.63 -0.63 -7.19
CA LYS A 49 4.49 -1.39 -8.43
C LYS A 49 5.42 -2.61 -8.40
N LYS A 50 4.96 -3.73 -8.94
CA LYS A 50 5.79 -4.92 -9.15
C LYS A 50 6.24 -5.02 -10.60
N SER A 51 7.55 -5.08 -10.83
CA SER A 51 8.17 -5.39 -12.13
C SER A 51 9.32 -6.36 -11.94
N GLY A 52 9.20 -7.56 -12.51
CA GLY A 52 10.04 -8.71 -12.20
C GLY A 52 10.08 -8.99 -10.69
N ALA A 53 11.30 -9.06 -10.15
CA ALA A 53 11.55 -9.25 -8.73
C ALA A 53 11.54 -7.94 -7.90
N ARG A 54 11.35 -6.78 -8.54
CA ARG A 54 11.46 -5.47 -7.88
C ARG A 54 10.09 -4.98 -7.41
N PHE A 55 10.07 -4.39 -6.21
CA PHE A 55 8.95 -3.58 -5.75
C PHE A 55 9.42 -2.15 -5.56
N TYR A 56 8.82 -1.21 -6.28
CA TYR A 56 9.26 0.19 -6.24
C TYR A 56 8.09 1.15 -6.03
N LEU A 57 8.40 2.34 -5.52
CA LEU A 57 7.43 3.41 -5.33
C LEU A 57 7.26 4.19 -6.66
N PRO A 58 6.03 4.42 -7.16
CA PRO A 58 5.81 5.09 -8.44
C PRO A 58 6.36 6.52 -8.56
N LEU A 59 6.60 7.20 -7.44
CA LEU A 59 7.15 8.56 -7.43
C LEU A 59 8.68 8.60 -7.44
N VAL A 60 9.33 7.46 -7.16
CA VAL A 60 10.79 7.30 -7.10
C VAL A 60 11.15 5.90 -7.61
N GLU A 61 10.96 5.68 -8.91
CA GLU A 61 11.00 4.33 -9.52
C GLU A 61 12.38 3.64 -9.43
N ASP A 62 13.44 4.40 -9.16
CA ASP A 62 14.80 3.90 -8.95
C ASP A 62 14.97 3.19 -7.59
N HIS A 63 14.06 3.41 -6.64
CA HIS A 63 14.15 2.85 -5.29
C HIS A 63 13.40 1.52 -5.17
N ASP A 64 14.16 0.43 -5.03
CA ASP A 64 13.63 -0.90 -4.75
C ASP A 64 13.51 -1.14 -3.24
N LEU A 65 12.33 -1.61 -2.81
CA LEU A 65 12.07 -2.01 -1.44
C LEU A 65 12.99 -3.13 -0.95
N LYS A 66 13.58 -3.93 -1.86
CA LYS A 66 14.54 -4.97 -1.46
C LYS A 66 15.72 -4.42 -0.65
N VAL A 67 16.14 -3.18 -0.92
CA VAL A 67 17.27 -2.53 -0.24
C VAL A 67 16.81 -1.84 1.04
N GLU A 68 15.76 -1.03 0.96
CA GLU A 68 15.31 -0.15 2.06
C GLU A 68 14.42 -0.86 3.08
N ALA A 69 13.70 -1.89 2.67
CA ALA A 69 12.70 -2.58 3.47
C ALA A 69 12.58 -4.08 3.06
N PRO A 70 13.64 -4.88 3.25
CA PRO A 70 13.69 -6.27 2.79
C PRO A 70 12.56 -7.16 3.37
N GLY A 71 12.12 -6.89 4.60
CA GLY A 71 10.99 -7.60 5.21
C GLY A 71 9.66 -7.32 4.50
N VAL A 72 9.46 -6.08 4.04
CA VAL A 72 8.30 -5.71 3.20
C VAL A 72 8.40 -6.39 1.83
N HIS A 73 9.58 -6.37 1.20
CA HIS A 73 9.81 -7.04 -0.08
C HIS A 73 9.43 -8.53 -0.01
N LYS A 74 9.94 -9.25 0.99
CA LYS A 74 9.64 -10.67 1.22
C LYS A 74 8.14 -10.92 1.40
N ALA A 75 7.45 -10.09 2.20
CA ALA A 75 6.02 -10.26 2.44
C ALA A 75 5.18 -10.16 1.15
N LEU A 76 5.68 -9.41 0.16
CA LEU A 76 5.00 -9.14 -1.11
C LEU A 76 5.43 -10.08 -2.24
N GLU A 77 6.49 -10.89 -2.08
CA GLU A 77 7.17 -11.57 -3.20
C GLU A 77 6.25 -12.45 -4.07
N GLU A 78 5.25 -13.09 -3.47
CA GLU A 78 4.28 -13.97 -4.13
C GLU A 78 3.18 -13.21 -4.91
N LEU A 79 3.10 -11.88 -4.78
CA LEU A 79 2.07 -11.10 -5.46
C LEU A 79 2.29 -11.08 -6.98
N PRO A 80 1.23 -11.06 -7.81
CA PRO A 80 1.38 -11.09 -9.26
C PRO A 80 2.12 -9.86 -9.83
N GLU A 81 2.80 -10.06 -10.96
CA GLU A 81 3.49 -8.97 -11.68
C GLU A 81 2.49 -8.05 -12.42
N GLY A 82 2.94 -6.86 -12.81
CA GLY A 82 2.18 -5.97 -13.70
C GLY A 82 1.09 -5.17 -13.00
N ALA A 83 0.97 -5.33 -11.67
CA ALA A 83 0.00 -4.64 -10.85
C ALA A 83 0.66 -3.60 -9.93
N SER A 84 -0.13 -2.57 -9.59
CA SER A 84 0.15 -1.71 -8.45
C SER A 84 -0.54 -2.26 -7.22
N TYR A 85 0.03 -2.04 -6.04
CA TYR A 85 -0.48 -2.53 -4.77
C TYR A 85 -0.58 -1.39 -3.77
N ILE A 86 -1.67 -1.33 -3.02
CA ILE A 86 -1.70 -0.59 -1.75
C ILE A 86 -1.29 -1.56 -0.67
N VAL A 87 -0.25 -1.22 0.09
CA VAL A 87 0.25 -2.00 1.22
C VAL A 87 0.10 -1.13 2.46
N VAL A 88 -0.69 -1.59 3.42
CA VAL A 88 -0.95 -0.86 4.66
C VAL A 88 -0.37 -1.66 5.82
N LEU A 89 0.47 -1.01 6.63
CA LEU A 89 1.10 -1.63 7.81
C LEU A 89 0.70 -0.87 9.08
N GLY A 90 0.59 -1.59 10.19
CA GLY A 90 0.19 -1.03 11.47
C GLY A 90 0.32 -2.02 12.62
N SER A 91 0.16 -1.52 13.85
CA SER A 91 0.20 -2.34 15.07
C SER A 91 -1.00 -3.28 15.19
N HIS A 92 -2.14 -2.91 14.60
CA HIS A 92 -3.38 -3.68 14.64
C HIS A 92 -3.91 -3.93 13.24
N LEU A 93 -4.33 -5.18 12.98
CA LEU A 93 -4.86 -5.58 11.68
C LEU A 93 -6.12 -4.76 11.31
N TYR A 94 -6.99 -4.47 12.27
CA TYR A 94 -8.18 -3.67 12.04
C TYR A 94 -7.84 -2.29 11.45
N SER A 95 -6.85 -1.59 12.01
CA SER A 95 -6.38 -0.31 11.48
C SER A 95 -5.81 -0.44 10.07
N CYS A 96 -5.13 -1.55 9.77
CA CYS A 96 -4.60 -1.83 8.43
C CYS A 96 -5.72 -2.00 7.40
N VAL A 97 -6.76 -2.79 7.73
CA VAL A 97 -7.92 -2.99 6.86
C VAL A 97 -8.70 -1.69 6.66
N LYS A 98 -8.96 -0.94 7.74
CA LYS A 98 -9.61 0.37 7.65
C LYS A 98 -8.82 1.34 6.78
N GLY A 99 -7.50 1.37 6.96
CA GLY A 99 -6.58 2.18 6.15
C GLY A 99 -6.61 1.80 4.68
N LEU A 100 -6.61 0.50 4.38
CA LEU A 100 -6.69 -0.02 3.02
C LEU A 100 -7.97 0.42 2.32
N LEU A 101 -9.12 0.27 2.98
CA LEU A 101 -10.42 0.68 2.42
C LEU A 101 -10.47 2.19 2.18
N SER A 102 -9.93 2.98 3.11
CA SER A 102 -9.86 4.44 2.99
C SER A 102 -8.97 4.88 1.82
N SER A 103 -7.81 4.25 1.67
CA SER A 103 -6.88 4.49 0.57
C SER A 103 -7.45 4.05 -0.77
N ALA A 104 -8.11 2.88 -0.81
CA ALA A 104 -8.71 2.33 -2.02
C ALA A 104 -9.89 3.18 -2.54
N ALA A 105 -10.69 3.76 -1.64
CA ALA A 105 -11.78 4.67 -2.00
C ALA A 105 -11.26 5.90 -2.76
N LEU A 106 -10.11 6.45 -2.35
CA LEU A 106 -9.48 7.58 -3.02
C LEU A 106 -8.69 7.17 -4.27
N ALA A 107 -8.16 5.96 -4.30
CA ALA A 107 -7.43 5.42 -5.45
C ALA A 107 -8.35 5.17 -6.67
N LYS A 108 -9.64 4.89 -6.46
CA LYS A 108 -10.62 4.64 -7.53
C LYS A 108 -11.18 5.91 -8.21
N GLY A 109 -10.89 7.11 -7.70
CA GLY A 109 -11.66 8.32 -8.02
C GLY A 109 -10.82 9.55 -8.36
N GLY A 110 -10.02 9.48 -9.41
CA GLY A 110 -9.36 10.65 -10.00
C GLY A 110 -10.33 11.63 -10.68
N LYS A 111 -11.24 12.24 -9.93
CA LYS A 111 -11.79 13.61 -10.07
C LYS A 111 -12.50 13.91 -8.75
N GLY A 112 -12.16 15.04 -8.14
CA GLY A 112 -12.59 15.44 -6.80
C GLY A 112 -14.07 15.18 -6.56
N TRP A 113 -14.37 14.45 -5.48
CA TRP A 113 -15.72 14.42 -4.92
C TRP A 113 -15.98 15.80 -4.32
N THR A 114 -16.75 16.62 -5.05
CA THR A 114 -17.47 17.77 -4.46
C THR A 114 -18.80 17.24 -3.92
N PRO A 115 -19.12 17.46 -2.63
CA PRO A 115 -20.47 17.19 -2.16
C PRO A 115 -21.40 18.22 -2.81
N SER A 116 -22.30 17.76 -3.66
CA SER A 116 -23.46 18.56 -4.06
C SER A 116 -24.38 18.65 -2.85
N GLY A 117 -24.63 19.88 -2.41
CA GLY A 117 -25.66 20.20 -1.41
C GLY A 117 -27.07 20.02 -1.95
#